data_AF-A0A0E2BNS3-F1
#
_entry.id   AF-A0A0E2BNS3-F1
#
_cell.length_a   1.000
_cell.length_b   1.000
_cell.length_c   1.000
_cell.angle_alpha   90.00
_cell.angle_beta   90.00
_cell.angle_gamma   90.00
#
_symmetry.space_group_name_H-M   'P 1'
#
loop_
_entity.id
_entity.type
_entity.pdbx_description
1 polymer ?
#
loop_
_entity_poly.entity_id
_entity_poly.type
_entity_poly.pdbx_seq_one_letter_code
_entity_poly.pdbx_strand_id
1 'polypeptide(L)'
;MNAYQEDGHFYTVQTVLNNFETSSPLTKDEIALIAFCTQLPDEVPELDAISVYQKLAFKFPFDYALWVFTGQGSPKVLGRMAEIQQLLHGLTGGNSEHLRNVAVTTLDRLRTEITSKKERLPERLCALGFAFHLLGDSSAHRKLLNPKKMYPTGRGHASDMTLPDHPVYNDDRVIEWESYAKNIPSLFRSDLKEVVIKEDFRKARELTGSNYPWHCILGTKCEDRLRKILLHRLKESDSFPKYNPLQKERYPASNCQEYVQKVVEQKDIPYIPDCGKSWKIYKQVSLKVWKDLGYFQDKKSRKQIELYDGDDLWQNP
;
A
#
# COMPACT_ATOMS: atom_id res chain seq x y z
N MET A 1 -9.92 1.12 19.31
CA MET A 1 -8.73 0.33 18.97
C MET A 1 -8.55 0.47 17.47
N ASN A 2 -7.57 1.25 17.03
CA ASN A 2 -7.20 1.31 15.61
C ASN A 2 -6.49 0.00 15.32
N ALA A 3 -7.04 -0.79 14.41
CA ALA A 3 -6.55 -2.13 14.10
C ALA A 3 -5.41 -2.12 13.07
N TYR A 4 -4.83 -0.96 12.74
CA TYR A 4 -3.88 -0.81 11.62
C TYR A 4 -2.85 0.29 11.89
N GLN A 5 -1.67 0.13 11.28
CA GLN A 5 -0.61 1.15 11.22
C GLN A 5 -0.97 2.21 10.16
N GLU A 6 -1.00 3.48 10.57
CA GLU A 6 -1.60 4.56 9.75
C GLU A 6 -0.66 5.19 8.71
N ASP A 7 0.65 4.87 8.71
CA ASP A 7 1.66 5.70 8.04
C ASP A 7 2.87 4.99 7.41
N GLY A 8 2.95 3.65 7.51
CA GLY A 8 4.12 2.89 7.09
C GLY A 8 4.43 2.98 5.59
N HIS A 9 3.39 2.98 4.75
CA HIS A 9 3.51 3.13 3.30
C HIS A 9 4.07 4.51 2.92
N PHE A 10 3.49 5.57 3.49
CA PHE A 10 3.91 6.95 3.26
C PHE A 10 5.41 7.15 3.53
N TYR A 11 5.84 6.87 4.77
CA TYR A 11 7.20 7.19 5.20
C TYR A 11 8.26 6.32 4.52
N THR A 12 7.94 5.05 4.23
CA THR A 12 8.87 4.18 3.51
C THR A 12 9.11 4.68 2.09
N VAL A 13 8.04 4.95 1.33
CA VAL A 13 8.16 5.42 -0.06
C VAL A 13 8.81 6.79 -0.13
N GLN A 14 8.38 7.74 0.73
CA GLN A 14 8.97 9.07 0.80
C GLN A 14 10.48 9.00 1.10
N THR A 15 10.89 8.16 2.06
CA THR A 15 12.30 8.02 2.43
C THR A 15 13.11 7.42 1.29
N VAL A 16 12.63 6.35 0.70
CA VAL A 16 13.34 5.63 -0.35
C VAL A 16 13.53 6.48 -1.60
N LEU A 17 12.46 7.11 -2.10
CA LEU A 17 12.51 7.91 -3.34
C LEU A 17 13.38 9.17 -3.23
N ASN A 18 13.52 9.74 -2.02
CA ASN A 18 14.40 10.90 -1.77
C ASN A 18 15.87 10.53 -1.51
N ASN A 19 16.20 9.23 -1.40
CA ASN A 19 17.53 8.78 -0.99
C ASN A 19 18.15 7.77 -1.96
N PHE A 20 17.94 8.01 -3.25
CA PHE A 20 18.70 7.36 -4.31
C PHE A 20 20.15 7.84 -4.31
N GLU A 21 21.08 6.94 -4.62
CA GLU A 21 22.50 7.25 -4.82
C GLU A 21 22.71 8.15 -6.05
N THR A 22 21.95 7.89 -7.11
CA THR A 22 21.89 8.75 -8.30
C THR A 22 20.74 9.75 -8.21
N SER A 23 20.76 10.79 -9.05
CA SER A 23 19.66 11.75 -9.11
C SER A 23 18.35 11.07 -9.49
N SER A 24 17.33 11.22 -8.64
CA SER A 24 15.99 10.74 -8.94
C SER A 24 15.44 11.40 -10.21
N PRO A 25 14.78 10.66 -11.11
CA PRO A 25 14.09 11.26 -12.26
C PRO A 25 12.82 12.01 -11.84
N LEU A 26 12.44 11.94 -10.55
CA LEU A 26 11.26 12.58 -9.97
C LEU A 26 11.68 13.81 -9.15
N THR A 27 10.87 14.87 -9.20
CA THR A 27 11.02 16.04 -8.33
C THR A 27 10.55 15.73 -6.89
N LYS A 28 10.95 16.55 -5.92
CA LYS A 28 10.48 16.42 -4.53
C LYS A 28 8.94 16.48 -4.42
N ASP A 29 8.32 17.33 -5.22
CA ASP A 29 6.86 17.50 -5.28
C ASP A 29 6.15 16.26 -5.86
N GLU A 30 6.74 15.65 -6.89
CA GLU A 30 6.24 14.40 -7.45
C GLU A 30 6.39 13.23 -6.46
N ILE A 31 7.52 13.17 -5.76
CA ILE A 31 7.76 12.16 -4.71
C ILE A 31 6.74 12.32 -3.57
N ALA A 32 6.49 13.55 -3.12
CA ALA A 32 5.49 13.83 -2.10
C ALA A 32 4.07 13.38 -2.52
N LEU A 33 3.67 13.64 -3.77
CA LEU A 33 2.40 13.17 -4.30
C LEU A 33 2.34 11.63 -4.39
N ILE A 34 3.40 10.98 -4.86
CA ILE A 34 3.48 9.51 -4.93
C ILE A 34 3.36 8.91 -3.53
N ALA A 35 4.12 9.42 -2.55
CA ALA A 35 4.08 8.93 -1.18
C ALA A 35 2.70 9.12 -0.55
N PHE A 36 2.09 10.30 -0.73
CA PHE A 36 0.71 10.57 -0.30
C PHE A 36 -0.27 9.56 -0.90
N CYS A 37 -0.24 9.36 -2.22
CA CYS A 37 -1.11 8.40 -2.89
C CYS A 37 -0.77 6.94 -2.57
N THR A 38 0.39 6.65 -1.99
CA THR A 38 0.72 5.30 -1.47
C THR A 38 -0.02 5.04 -0.15
N GLN A 39 -0.31 6.08 0.63
CA GLN A 39 -1.04 5.96 1.90
C GLN A 39 -2.55 6.06 1.72
N LEU A 40 -2.99 6.81 0.71
CA LEU A 40 -4.39 7.06 0.41
C LEU A 40 -5.31 5.81 0.43
N PRO A 41 -4.88 4.61 -0.05
CA PRO A 41 -5.67 3.40 0.07
C PRO A 41 -6.13 3.05 1.49
N ASP A 42 -5.33 3.33 2.52
CA ASP A 42 -5.67 3.02 3.92
C ASP A 42 -6.44 4.14 4.61
N GLU A 43 -6.66 5.27 3.94
CA GLU A 43 -7.22 6.48 4.54
C GLU A 43 -8.61 6.83 4.05
N VAL A 44 -8.96 6.40 2.83
CA VAL A 44 -10.23 6.78 2.20
C VAL A 44 -11.17 5.57 2.10
N PRO A 45 -12.45 5.69 2.50
CA PRO A 45 -13.37 4.56 2.60
C PRO A 45 -13.56 3.74 1.32
N GLU A 46 -13.39 4.36 0.15
CA GLU A 46 -13.61 3.69 -1.14
C GLU A 46 -12.49 2.74 -1.55
N LEU A 47 -11.29 2.98 -1.02
CA LEU A 47 -10.08 2.23 -1.31
C LEU A 47 -9.64 1.36 -0.13
N ASP A 48 -10.12 1.64 1.09
CA ASP A 48 -9.75 0.89 2.29
C ASP A 48 -10.37 -0.51 2.31
N ALA A 49 -9.50 -1.53 2.44
CA ALA A 49 -9.88 -2.93 2.55
C ALA A 49 -10.96 -3.18 3.61
N ILE A 50 -10.89 -2.50 4.76
CA ILE A 50 -11.80 -2.72 5.89
C ILE A 50 -13.12 -2.01 5.67
N SER A 51 -13.09 -0.75 5.23
CA SER A 51 -14.28 0.05 4.97
C SER A 51 -15.15 -0.62 3.91
N VAL A 52 -14.54 -1.12 2.84
CA VAL A 52 -15.26 -1.87 1.80
C VAL A 52 -15.83 -3.19 2.34
N TYR A 53 -15.08 -3.88 3.20
CA TYR A 53 -15.53 -5.09 3.89
C TYR A 53 -16.70 -4.84 4.86
N GLN A 54 -16.63 -3.79 5.68
CA GLN A 54 -17.67 -3.41 6.62
C GLN A 54 -18.94 -2.97 5.90
N LYS A 55 -18.80 -2.13 4.86
CA LYS A 55 -19.92 -1.70 4.02
C LYS A 55 -20.67 -2.88 3.41
N LEU A 56 -19.93 -3.90 2.95
CA LEU A 56 -20.51 -5.16 2.49
C LEU A 56 -21.29 -5.88 3.60
N ALA A 57 -20.66 -6.08 4.75
CA ALA A 57 -21.28 -6.80 5.87
C ALA A 57 -22.58 -6.12 6.36
N PHE A 58 -22.63 -4.79 6.39
CA PHE A 58 -23.81 -4.03 6.80
C PHE A 58 -24.89 -3.95 5.71
N LYS A 59 -24.52 -3.68 4.45
CA LYS A 59 -25.49 -3.43 3.37
C LYS A 59 -26.03 -4.72 2.76
N PHE A 60 -25.25 -5.80 2.77
CA PHE A 60 -25.60 -7.08 2.15
C PHE A 60 -25.26 -8.26 3.08
N PRO A 61 -25.91 -8.37 4.26
CA PRO A 61 -25.55 -9.36 5.28
C PRO A 61 -25.69 -10.82 4.81
N PHE A 62 -26.63 -11.11 3.89
CA PHE A 62 -26.81 -12.44 3.33
C PHE A 62 -25.68 -12.81 2.35
N ASP A 63 -25.31 -11.91 1.43
CA ASP A 63 -24.16 -12.11 0.53
C ASP A 63 -22.87 -12.25 1.33
N TYR A 64 -22.72 -11.45 2.39
CA TYR A 64 -21.60 -11.55 3.32
C TYR A 64 -21.56 -12.92 4.00
N ALA A 65 -22.66 -13.40 4.58
CA ALA A 65 -22.73 -14.70 5.22
C ALA A 65 -22.43 -15.83 4.21
N LEU A 66 -23.03 -15.79 3.02
CA LEU A 66 -22.78 -16.76 1.95
C LEU A 66 -21.29 -16.81 1.61
N TRP A 67 -20.67 -15.65 1.41
CA TRP A 67 -19.24 -15.54 1.13
C TRP A 67 -18.37 -16.08 2.27
N VAL A 68 -18.69 -15.76 3.53
CA VAL A 68 -17.94 -16.26 4.70
C VAL A 68 -17.92 -17.79 4.74
N PHE A 69 -19.04 -18.44 4.44
CA PHE A 69 -19.17 -19.91 4.54
C PHE A 69 -18.72 -20.66 3.28
N THR A 70 -18.89 -20.06 2.10
CA THR A 70 -18.69 -20.77 0.82
C THR A 70 -17.52 -20.24 -0.01
N GLY A 71 -17.04 -19.02 0.27
CA GLY A 71 -16.11 -18.29 -0.60
C GLY A 71 -16.75 -17.76 -1.89
N GLN A 72 -18.04 -18.03 -2.12
CA GLN A 72 -18.80 -17.65 -3.30
C GLN A 72 -19.73 -16.46 -3.03
N GLY A 73 -20.09 -15.74 -4.09
CA GLY A 73 -21.21 -14.80 -4.08
C GLY A 73 -21.20 -13.88 -5.30
N SER A 74 -22.14 -12.94 -5.32
CA SER A 74 -22.41 -12.11 -6.50
C SER A 74 -21.22 -11.22 -6.86
N PRO A 75 -20.72 -11.25 -8.12
CA PRO A 75 -19.70 -10.31 -8.59
C PRO A 75 -20.13 -8.85 -8.49
N LYS A 76 -21.44 -8.56 -8.56
CA LYS A 76 -21.96 -7.19 -8.40
C LYS A 76 -21.83 -6.66 -6.97
N VAL A 77 -21.88 -7.55 -5.98
CA VAL A 77 -21.87 -7.19 -4.56
C VAL A 77 -20.46 -7.33 -3.97
N LEU A 78 -19.81 -8.46 -4.26
CA LEU A 78 -18.51 -8.84 -3.72
C LEU A 78 -17.35 -8.46 -4.63
N GLY A 79 -17.58 -8.24 -5.93
CA GLY A 79 -16.52 -7.98 -6.90
C GLY A 79 -15.79 -6.68 -6.61
N ARG A 80 -16.47 -5.66 -6.07
CA ARG A 80 -15.82 -4.41 -5.62
C ARG A 80 -14.87 -4.64 -4.44
N MET A 81 -15.29 -5.43 -3.45
CA MET A 81 -14.44 -5.82 -2.34
C MET A 81 -13.25 -6.64 -2.83
N ALA A 82 -13.49 -7.62 -3.71
CA ALA A 82 -12.44 -8.43 -4.30
C ALA A 82 -11.45 -7.57 -5.11
N GLU A 83 -11.94 -6.59 -5.86
CA GLU A 83 -11.11 -5.67 -6.64
C GLU A 83 -10.18 -4.85 -5.76
N ILE A 84 -10.71 -4.18 -4.74
CA ILE A 84 -9.90 -3.41 -3.79
C ILE A 84 -8.91 -4.30 -3.06
N GLN A 85 -9.41 -5.39 -2.45
CA GLN A 85 -8.56 -6.22 -1.60
C GLN A 85 -7.52 -7.03 -2.38
N GLN A 86 -7.83 -7.51 -3.59
CA GLN A 86 -6.87 -8.27 -4.38
C GLN A 86 -5.95 -7.37 -5.20
N LEU A 87 -6.50 -6.37 -5.88
CA LEU A 87 -5.69 -5.53 -6.77
C LEU A 87 -4.86 -4.54 -5.96
N LEU A 88 -5.43 -3.87 -4.97
CA LEU A 88 -4.76 -2.80 -4.23
C LEU A 88 -4.02 -3.34 -3.00
N HIS A 89 -4.67 -4.19 -2.21
CA HIS A 89 -4.10 -4.67 -0.93
C HIS A 89 -3.45 -6.06 -0.97
N GLY A 90 -3.39 -6.72 -2.13
CA GLY A 90 -2.73 -8.03 -2.25
C GLY A 90 -3.32 -9.17 -1.41
N LEU A 91 -4.51 -9.00 -0.83
CA LEU A 91 -5.24 -9.98 -0.01
C LEU A 91 -5.88 -11.04 -0.90
N THR A 92 -5.04 -11.89 -1.46
CA THR A 92 -5.45 -12.84 -2.50
C THR A 92 -5.57 -14.28 -2.03
N GLY A 93 -4.94 -14.62 -0.91
CA GLY A 93 -4.86 -15.98 -0.40
C GLY A 93 -3.92 -16.90 -1.20
N GLY A 94 -3.34 -16.41 -2.30
CA GLY A 94 -2.52 -17.19 -3.23
C GLY A 94 -1.03 -17.18 -2.90
N ASN A 95 -0.22 -17.50 -3.90
CA ASN A 95 1.24 -17.52 -3.79
C ASN A 95 1.81 -16.10 -3.66
N SER A 96 2.69 -15.88 -2.66
CA SER A 96 3.23 -14.55 -2.36
C SER A 96 4.27 -14.06 -3.38
N GLU A 97 5.11 -14.95 -3.91
CA GLU A 97 6.08 -14.61 -4.96
C GLU A 97 5.38 -14.16 -6.24
N HIS A 98 4.29 -14.84 -6.60
CA HIS A 98 3.47 -14.46 -7.74
C HIS A 98 2.88 -13.05 -7.58
N LEU A 99 2.26 -12.76 -6.43
CA LEU A 99 1.75 -11.41 -6.17
C LEU A 99 2.88 -10.38 -6.17
N ARG A 100 4.05 -10.71 -5.62
CA ARG A 100 5.22 -9.81 -5.64
C ARG A 100 5.63 -9.48 -7.08
N ASN A 101 5.60 -10.46 -7.99
CA ASN A 101 5.88 -10.25 -9.41
C ASN A 101 4.82 -9.36 -10.08
N VAL A 102 3.54 -9.54 -9.75
CA VAL A 102 2.47 -8.64 -10.20
C VAL A 102 2.71 -7.22 -9.72
N ALA A 103 3.02 -7.02 -8.45
CA ALA A 103 3.26 -5.70 -7.87
C ALA A 103 4.45 -4.99 -8.55
N VAL A 104 5.58 -5.70 -8.72
CA VAL A 104 6.76 -5.18 -9.42
C VAL A 104 6.44 -4.81 -10.86
N THR A 105 5.78 -5.71 -11.60
CA THR A 105 5.49 -5.50 -13.01
C THR A 105 4.49 -4.35 -13.21
N THR A 106 3.52 -4.21 -12.31
CA THR A 106 2.56 -3.09 -12.32
C THR A 106 3.28 -1.76 -12.07
N LEU A 107 4.13 -1.72 -11.04
CA LEU A 107 4.93 -0.55 -10.70
C LEU A 107 5.88 -0.17 -11.85
N ASP A 108 6.59 -1.15 -12.43
CA ASP A 108 7.53 -0.91 -13.54
C ASP A 108 6.83 -0.38 -14.80
N ARG A 109 5.64 -0.90 -15.13
CA ARG A 109 4.84 -0.39 -16.26
C ARG A 109 4.41 1.06 -16.04
N LEU A 110 3.87 1.39 -14.86
CA LEU A 110 3.46 2.75 -14.53
C LEU A 110 4.66 3.70 -14.48
N ARG A 111 5.77 3.28 -13.87
CA ARG A 111 7.02 4.03 -13.81
C ARG A 111 7.53 4.36 -15.21
N THR A 112 7.61 3.36 -16.08
CA THR A 112 8.10 3.52 -17.47
C THR A 112 7.23 4.51 -18.25
N GLU A 113 5.92 4.49 -18.05
CA GLU A 113 5.04 5.45 -18.69
C GLU A 113 5.23 6.89 -18.17
N ILE A 114 5.56 7.05 -16.89
CA ILE A 114 5.84 8.36 -16.27
C ILE A 114 7.20 8.91 -16.70
N THR A 115 8.23 8.07 -16.76
CA THR A 115 9.59 8.49 -17.12
C THR A 115 9.78 8.73 -18.62
N SER A 116 8.89 8.20 -19.46
CA SER A 116 8.91 8.41 -20.93
C SER A 116 8.16 9.65 -21.40
N LYS A 117 7.40 10.32 -20.52
CA LYS A 117 6.60 11.51 -20.87
C LYS A 117 7.25 12.80 -20.38
N LYS A 118 7.12 13.86 -21.18
CA LYS A 118 7.63 15.21 -20.87
C LYS A 118 6.83 15.89 -19.76
N GLU A 119 5.52 15.68 -19.73
CA GLU A 119 4.62 16.15 -18.69
C GLU A 119 3.99 14.96 -17.96
N ARG A 120 4.02 15.02 -16.63
CA ARG A 120 3.51 13.96 -15.76
C ARG A 120 2.24 14.45 -15.10
N LEU A 121 1.12 13.89 -15.55
CA LEU A 121 -0.19 14.19 -14.98
C LEU A 121 -0.25 13.70 -13.52
N PRO A 122 -0.81 14.50 -12.58
CA PRO A 122 -0.95 14.10 -11.17
C PRO A 122 -1.62 12.72 -10.99
N GLU A 123 -2.59 12.37 -11.84
CA GLU A 123 -3.30 11.10 -11.78
C GLU A 123 -2.38 9.90 -12.05
N ARG A 124 -1.36 10.08 -12.89
CA ARG A 124 -0.38 9.02 -13.20
C ARG A 124 0.60 8.82 -12.06
N LEU A 125 1.06 9.92 -11.46
CA LEU A 125 1.88 9.89 -10.26
C LEU A 125 1.11 9.25 -9.09
N CYS A 126 -0.17 9.59 -8.94
CA CYS A 126 -1.02 8.99 -7.92
C CYS A 126 -1.28 7.49 -8.17
N ALA A 127 -1.52 7.09 -9.43
CA ALA A 127 -1.59 5.68 -9.80
C ALA A 127 -0.29 4.91 -9.52
N LEU A 128 0.88 5.56 -9.68
CA LEU A 128 2.15 4.98 -9.27
C LEU A 128 2.22 4.79 -7.75
N GLY A 129 1.68 5.73 -6.96
CA GLY A 129 1.49 5.58 -5.52
C GLY A 129 0.68 4.33 -5.14
N PHE A 130 -0.45 4.08 -5.82
CA PHE A 130 -1.22 2.84 -5.63
C PHE A 130 -0.42 1.57 -5.97
N ALA A 131 0.49 1.63 -6.94
CA ALA A 131 1.38 0.51 -7.24
C ALA A 131 2.47 0.30 -6.19
N PHE A 132 2.98 1.37 -5.58
CA PHE A 132 3.85 1.26 -4.41
C PHE A 132 3.11 0.71 -3.19
N HIS A 133 1.84 1.06 -3.01
CA HIS A 133 1.00 0.52 -1.94
C HIS A 133 0.92 -1.01 -2.06
N LEU A 134 0.49 -1.51 -3.24
CA LEU A 134 0.47 -2.96 -3.54
C LEU A 134 1.84 -3.62 -3.36
N LEU A 135 2.92 -2.93 -3.72
CA LEU A 135 4.28 -3.45 -3.53
C LEU A 135 4.62 -3.63 -2.04
N GLY A 136 4.27 -2.66 -1.21
CA GLY A 136 4.35 -2.76 0.24
C GLY A 136 3.54 -3.96 0.74
N ASP A 137 2.28 -4.04 0.35
CA ASP A 137 1.34 -5.10 0.77
C ASP A 137 1.73 -6.50 0.31
N SER A 138 2.39 -6.62 -0.85
CA SER A 138 2.94 -7.90 -1.33
C SER A 138 4.06 -8.45 -0.44
N SER A 139 4.64 -7.60 0.41
CA SER A 139 5.60 -7.96 1.46
C SER A 139 4.88 -8.03 2.82
N ALA A 140 4.00 -7.07 3.11
CA ALA A 140 3.33 -6.96 4.38
C ALA A 140 2.36 -8.14 4.62
N HIS A 141 1.50 -8.45 3.66
CA HIS A 141 0.40 -9.39 3.80
C HIS A 141 0.75 -10.87 3.54
N ARG A 142 2.01 -11.24 3.76
CA ARG A 142 2.44 -12.65 3.79
C ARG A 142 2.06 -13.27 5.13
N LYS A 143 1.57 -14.50 5.11
CA LYS A 143 1.22 -15.22 6.35
C LYS A 143 2.46 -15.45 7.19
N LEU A 144 2.37 -15.17 8.49
CA LEU A 144 3.53 -15.30 9.38
C LEU A 144 4.04 -16.74 9.46
N LEU A 145 3.12 -17.70 9.56
CA LEU A 145 3.45 -19.13 9.63
C LEU A 145 3.75 -19.77 8.26
N ASN A 146 3.42 -19.08 7.16
CA ASN A 146 3.68 -19.58 5.81
C ASN A 146 3.90 -18.42 4.82
N PRO A 147 5.12 -17.83 4.79
CA PRO A 147 5.41 -16.64 3.98
C PRO A 147 5.25 -16.85 2.47
N LYS A 148 5.15 -18.10 2.01
CA LYS A 148 4.84 -18.44 0.60
C LYS A 148 3.38 -18.17 0.22
N LYS A 149 2.54 -17.81 1.18
CA LYS A 149 1.10 -17.60 1.00
C LYS A 149 0.67 -16.21 1.48
N MET A 150 -0.20 -15.57 0.71
CA MET A 150 -0.86 -14.32 1.09
C MET A 150 -2.03 -14.56 2.04
N TYR A 151 -2.44 -13.53 2.77
CA TYR A 151 -3.74 -13.54 3.44
C TYR A 151 -4.89 -13.53 2.42
N PRO A 152 -6.02 -14.21 2.72
CA PRO A 152 -7.16 -14.29 1.80
C PRO A 152 -7.94 -12.98 1.75
N THR A 153 -8.68 -12.77 0.66
CA THR A 153 -9.69 -11.71 0.58
C THR A 153 -10.66 -11.86 1.76
N GLY A 154 -11.06 -10.72 2.27
CA GLY A 154 -12.09 -10.43 3.26
C GLY A 154 -11.61 -10.55 4.69
N ARG A 155 -11.25 -11.75 5.18
CA ARG A 155 -10.71 -11.87 6.56
C ARG A 155 -9.32 -11.27 6.70
N GLY A 156 -8.58 -11.10 5.61
CA GLY A 156 -7.22 -10.57 5.63
C GLY A 156 -6.35 -11.31 6.64
N HIS A 157 -5.56 -10.56 7.39
CA HIS A 157 -4.69 -11.06 8.45
C HIS A 157 -5.36 -11.12 9.83
N ALA A 158 -6.70 -11.13 9.92
CA ALA A 158 -7.38 -11.18 11.21
C ALA A 158 -6.95 -12.37 12.11
N SER A 159 -6.50 -13.49 11.53
CA SER A 159 -5.96 -14.63 12.29
C SER A 159 -4.63 -14.32 12.99
N ASP A 160 -3.88 -13.39 12.44
CA ASP A 160 -2.55 -12.97 12.88
C ASP A 160 -2.63 -11.55 13.46
N MET A 161 -3.83 -11.14 13.88
CA MET A 161 -4.16 -9.81 14.41
C MET A 161 -3.73 -8.70 13.44
N THR A 162 -2.95 -7.72 13.90
CA THR A 162 -2.41 -6.59 13.11
C THR A 162 -0.91 -6.76 12.88
N LEU A 163 -0.32 -7.87 13.36
CA LEU A 163 1.12 -8.11 13.36
C LEU A 163 1.79 -7.93 12.01
N PRO A 164 1.19 -8.34 10.87
CA PRO A 164 1.80 -8.13 9.56
C PRO A 164 2.04 -6.66 9.22
N ASP A 165 1.28 -5.74 9.83
CA ASP A 165 1.38 -4.29 9.56
C ASP A 165 2.54 -3.64 10.34
N HIS A 166 3.26 -4.40 11.16
CA HIS A 166 4.33 -3.92 12.03
C HIS A 166 5.71 -4.39 11.52
N PRO A 167 6.44 -3.59 10.72
CA PRO A 167 7.72 -4.01 10.14
C PRO A 167 8.75 -4.40 11.18
N VAL A 168 8.66 -3.84 12.39
CA VAL A 168 9.64 -4.01 13.48
C VAL A 168 9.15 -4.91 14.61
N TYR A 169 8.10 -5.71 14.40
CA TYR A 169 7.64 -6.62 15.46
C TYR A 169 8.61 -7.80 15.68
N ASN A 170 9.31 -8.26 14.64
CA ASN A 170 10.37 -9.28 14.73
C ASN A 170 11.44 -9.12 13.63
N ASP A 171 12.53 -9.88 13.75
CA ASP A 171 13.66 -9.83 12.83
C ASP A 171 13.28 -10.18 11.38
N ASP A 172 12.46 -11.22 11.18
CA ASP A 172 12.02 -11.65 9.86
C ASP A 172 11.29 -10.53 9.11
N ARG A 173 10.44 -9.78 9.82
CA ARG A 173 9.70 -8.65 9.24
C ARG A 173 10.58 -7.47 8.89
N VAL A 174 11.58 -7.16 9.71
CA VAL A 174 12.51 -6.09 9.38
C VAL A 174 13.32 -6.48 8.15
N ILE A 175 13.72 -7.75 8.03
CA ILE A 175 14.42 -8.26 6.85
C ILE A 175 13.53 -8.14 5.60
N GLU A 176 12.24 -8.49 5.70
CA GLU A 176 11.30 -8.38 4.58
C GLU A 176 11.05 -6.91 4.17
N TRP A 177 10.82 -6.02 5.15
CA TRP A 177 10.66 -4.58 4.91
C TRP A 177 11.92 -3.96 4.30
N GLU A 178 13.10 -4.31 4.82
CA GLU A 178 14.37 -3.84 4.30
C GLU A 178 14.60 -4.33 2.86
N SER A 179 14.32 -5.60 2.58
CA SER A 179 14.39 -6.15 1.22
C SER A 179 13.43 -5.43 0.27
N TYR A 180 12.20 -5.14 0.73
CA TYR A 180 11.25 -4.32 0.00
C TYR A 180 11.82 -2.93 -0.32
N ALA A 181 12.31 -2.19 0.69
CA ALA A 181 12.82 -0.84 0.54
C ALA A 181 14.06 -0.77 -0.37
N LYS A 182 14.99 -1.73 -0.23
CA LYS A 182 16.22 -1.84 -1.06
C LYS A 182 15.94 -2.13 -2.53
N ASN A 183 14.84 -2.81 -2.83
CA ASN A 183 14.50 -3.20 -4.20
C ASN A 183 13.74 -2.11 -4.97
N ILE A 184 13.30 -1.03 -4.33
CA ILE A 184 12.65 0.07 -5.04
C ILE A 184 13.63 0.85 -5.95
N PRO A 185 14.82 1.31 -5.48
CA PRO A 185 15.73 2.07 -6.35
C PRO A 185 16.23 1.31 -7.57
N SER A 186 16.32 -0.02 -7.52
CA SER A 186 16.72 -0.82 -8.68
C SER A 186 15.70 -0.68 -9.82
N LEU A 187 14.42 -0.46 -9.49
CA LEU A 187 13.39 -0.05 -10.45
C LEU A 187 13.63 1.36 -10.99
N PHE A 188 14.60 2.13 -10.53
CA PHE A 188 14.97 3.42 -11.10
C PHE A 188 16.41 3.41 -11.63
N ARG A 189 17.00 2.22 -11.80
CA ARG A 189 18.41 2.03 -12.18
C ARG A 189 19.37 2.78 -11.24
N SER A 190 19.03 2.80 -9.96
CA SER A 190 19.82 3.39 -8.88
C SER A 190 19.93 2.40 -7.73
N ASP A 191 20.76 2.73 -6.75
CA ASP A 191 20.78 2.11 -5.43
C ASP A 191 20.30 3.10 -4.36
N LEU A 192 20.05 2.60 -3.14
CA LEU A 192 19.84 3.44 -1.96
C LEU A 192 21.19 4.00 -1.49
N LYS A 193 21.20 5.25 -1.02
CA LYS A 193 22.38 5.83 -0.36
C LYS A 193 22.85 4.94 0.78
N GLU A 194 24.17 4.76 0.87
CA GLU A 194 24.83 3.91 1.86
C GLU A 194 24.42 4.24 3.30
N VAL A 195 24.20 5.53 3.61
CA VAL A 195 23.76 5.99 4.93
C VAL A 195 22.40 5.39 5.35
N VAL A 196 21.46 5.23 4.41
CA VAL A 196 20.17 4.57 4.68
C VAL A 196 20.39 3.09 4.99
N ILE A 197 21.27 2.44 4.22
CA ILE A 197 21.55 1.02 4.35
C ILE A 197 22.30 0.69 5.66
N LYS A 198 23.38 1.43 5.96
CA LYS A 198 24.28 1.14 7.07
C LYS A 198 23.80 1.70 8.40
N GLU A 199 23.05 2.80 8.39
CA GLU A 199 22.57 3.41 9.63
C GLU A 199 21.10 3.15 9.90
N ASP A 200 20.21 3.55 8.98
CA ASP A 200 18.78 3.57 9.27
C ASP A 200 18.21 2.16 9.40
N PHE A 201 18.57 1.25 8.49
CA PHE A 201 18.18 -0.17 8.61
C PHE A 201 18.80 -0.86 9.81
N ARG A 202 20.05 -0.52 10.17
CA ARG A 202 20.66 -1.03 11.41
C ARG A 202 19.87 -0.58 12.64
N LYS A 203 19.53 0.72 12.73
CA LYS A 203 18.70 1.28 13.81
C LYS A 203 17.31 0.63 13.84
N ALA A 204 16.71 0.33 12.69
CA ALA A 204 15.43 -0.35 12.60
C ALA A 204 15.50 -1.80 13.13
N ARG A 205 16.56 -2.54 12.80
CA ARG A 205 16.83 -3.90 13.34
C ARG A 205 17.10 -3.89 14.85
N GLU A 206 17.58 -2.80 15.42
CA GLU A 206 17.73 -2.67 16.87
C GLU A 206 16.37 -2.52 17.59
N LEU A 207 15.29 -2.23 16.87
CA LEU A 207 13.95 -2.13 17.44
C LEU A 207 13.33 -3.51 17.73
N THR A 208 13.74 -4.56 17.00
CA THR A 208 13.22 -5.94 17.15
C THR A 208 13.88 -6.74 18.27
N GLY A 209 14.95 -6.20 18.90
CA GLY A 209 15.85 -6.93 19.80
C GLY A 209 15.29 -7.39 21.15
N SER A 210 15.22 -8.71 21.30
CA SER A 210 15.41 -9.59 22.48
C SER A 210 14.63 -9.46 23.79
N ASN A 211 13.89 -8.39 24.11
CA ASN A 211 13.23 -8.35 25.44
C ASN A 211 11.73 -8.03 25.46
N TYR A 212 11.12 -7.53 24.37
CA TYR A 212 9.77 -6.99 24.47
C TYR A 212 8.95 -7.03 23.16
N PRO A 213 8.67 -8.20 22.56
CA PRO A 213 7.77 -8.31 21.40
C PRO A 213 6.41 -7.67 21.68
N TRP A 214 5.90 -7.79 22.91
CA TRP A 214 4.64 -7.17 23.35
C TRP A 214 4.63 -5.63 23.32
N HIS A 215 5.79 -4.96 23.37
CA HIS A 215 5.87 -3.49 23.31
C HIS A 215 5.57 -2.91 21.92
N CYS A 216 5.75 -3.71 20.86
CA CYS A 216 5.38 -3.33 19.50
C CYS A 216 3.93 -3.71 19.18
N ILE A 217 3.38 -4.71 19.87
CA ILE A 217 2.03 -5.26 19.63
C ILE A 217 0.96 -4.50 20.42
N LEU A 218 1.24 -4.17 21.69
CA LEU A 218 0.29 -3.50 22.59
C LEU A 218 0.54 -1.99 22.72
N GLY A 219 1.51 -1.45 21.99
CA GLY A 219 1.84 -0.02 22.00
C GLY A 219 2.49 0.46 20.71
N THR A 220 2.39 1.77 20.44
CA THR A 220 2.93 2.40 19.21
C THR A 220 4.44 2.65 19.27
N LYS A 221 5.13 2.25 20.35
CA LYS A 221 6.49 2.73 20.67
C LYS A 221 7.54 2.30 19.63
N CYS A 222 7.45 1.08 19.10
CA CYS A 222 8.41 0.61 18.10
C CYS A 222 8.21 1.35 16.78
N GLU A 223 6.96 1.57 16.40
CA GLU A 223 6.61 2.25 15.16
C GLU A 223 6.88 3.76 15.23
N ASP A 224 6.61 4.39 16.37
CA ASP A 224 7.01 5.78 16.61
C ASP A 224 8.54 5.94 16.51
N ARG A 225 9.32 4.93 16.90
CA ARG A 225 10.78 4.94 16.76
C ARG A 225 11.20 4.73 15.31
N LEU A 226 10.60 3.78 14.60
CA LEU A 226 10.84 3.56 13.17
C LEU A 226 10.54 4.84 12.39
N ARG A 227 9.38 5.46 12.62
CA ARG A 227 8.99 6.75 12.05
C ARG A 227 10.00 7.84 12.34
N LYS A 228 10.49 7.95 13.58
CA LYS A 228 11.53 8.93 13.94
C LYS A 228 12.83 8.73 13.16
N ILE A 229 13.23 7.47 12.91
CA ILE A 229 14.40 7.16 12.07
C ILE A 229 14.17 7.65 10.64
N LEU A 230 13.01 7.32 10.04
CA LEU A 230 12.66 7.74 8.69
C LEU A 230 12.53 9.27 8.56
N LEU A 231 11.85 9.93 9.51
CA LEU A 231 11.72 11.39 9.56
C LEU A 231 13.08 12.09 9.71
N HIS A 232 14.00 11.52 10.50
CA HIS A 232 15.35 12.05 10.61
C HIS A 232 16.05 12.05 9.24
N ARG A 233 16.00 10.93 8.50
CA ARG A 233 16.55 10.82 7.15
C ARG A 233 15.91 11.82 6.17
N LEU A 234 14.60 12.03 6.27
CA LEU A 234 13.90 13.01 5.43
C LEU A 234 14.31 14.46 5.74
N LYS A 235 14.63 14.79 7.00
CA LYS A 235 15.18 16.10 7.35
C LYS A 235 16.59 16.31 6.79
N GLU A 236 17.45 15.30 6.90
CA GLU A 236 18.82 15.37 6.37
C GLU A 236 18.88 15.49 4.84
N SER A 237 17.86 14.98 4.15
CA SER A 237 17.71 15.09 2.68
C SER A 237 16.92 16.32 2.22
N ASP A 238 16.64 17.28 3.13
CA ASP A 238 15.82 18.46 2.85
C ASP A 238 14.47 18.11 2.18
N SER A 239 13.91 16.96 2.56
CA SER A 239 12.72 16.35 1.96
C SER A 239 11.65 16.11 3.02
N PHE A 240 11.59 17.02 4.00
CA PHE A 240 10.68 16.91 5.14
C PHE A 240 9.21 16.97 4.64
N PRO A 241 8.40 15.94 4.96
CA PRO A 241 7.03 15.87 4.48
C PRO A 241 6.18 16.91 5.20
N LYS A 242 5.39 17.68 4.43
CA LYS A 242 4.38 18.59 4.99
C LYS A 242 3.15 17.82 5.44
N TYR A 243 2.69 16.93 4.57
CA TYR A 243 1.63 15.98 4.88
C TYR A 243 2.04 15.00 6.00
N ASN A 244 1.12 14.75 6.93
CA ASN A 244 1.29 13.84 8.05
C ASN A 244 0.06 12.92 8.17
N PRO A 245 0.16 11.63 7.81
CA PRO A 245 -0.97 10.70 7.83
C PRO A 245 -1.54 10.44 9.24
N LEU A 246 -0.74 10.61 10.29
CA LEU A 246 -1.22 10.50 11.69
C LEU A 246 -2.18 11.62 12.11
N GLN A 247 -2.38 12.59 11.22
CA GLN A 247 -3.30 13.68 11.44
C GLN A 247 -4.41 13.65 10.39
N LYS A 248 -4.79 12.46 9.91
CA LYS A 248 -5.90 12.28 8.96
C LYS A 248 -7.19 12.96 9.43
N GLU A 249 -7.43 13.06 10.73
CA GLU A 249 -8.59 13.75 11.32
C GLU A 249 -8.58 15.27 11.07
N ARG A 250 -7.43 15.87 10.70
CA ARG A 250 -7.36 17.27 10.21
C ARG A 250 -8.06 17.45 8.88
N TYR A 251 -8.27 16.38 8.12
CA TYR A 251 -8.86 16.38 6.79
C TYR A 251 -10.13 15.52 6.79
N PRO A 252 -11.16 15.85 7.60
CA PRO A 252 -12.37 15.04 7.67
C PRO A 252 -13.02 15.03 6.28
N ALA A 253 -13.20 13.86 5.67
CA ALA A 253 -13.73 13.75 4.32
C ALA A 253 -14.67 12.55 4.21
N SER A 254 -15.69 12.69 3.37
CA SER A 254 -16.66 11.63 3.09
C SER A 254 -16.23 10.68 1.97
N ASN A 255 -15.28 11.13 1.15
CA ASN A 255 -14.80 10.43 -0.04
C ASN A 255 -13.37 10.86 -0.36
N CYS A 256 -12.72 10.10 -1.24
CA CYS A 256 -11.33 10.34 -1.65
C CYS A 256 -11.10 11.74 -2.22
N GLN A 257 -11.99 12.20 -3.11
CA GLN A 257 -11.75 13.45 -3.82
C GLN A 257 -11.77 14.65 -2.86
N GLU A 258 -12.70 14.64 -1.90
CA GLU A 258 -12.78 15.63 -0.83
C GLU A 258 -11.54 15.58 0.08
N TYR A 259 -11.05 14.38 0.42
CA TYR A 259 -9.84 14.22 1.23
C TYR A 259 -8.62 14.85 0.55
N VAL A 260 -8.40 14.52 -0.73
CA VAL A 260 -7.32 15.10 -1.54
C VAL A 260 -7.42 16.62 -1.64
N GLN A 261 -8.62 17.16 -1.88
CA GLN A 261 -8.84 18.61 -1.95
C GLN A 261 -8.44 19.30 -0.63
N LYS A 262 -8.85 18.75 0.52
CA LYS A 262 -8.51 19.29 1.84
C LYS A 262 -7.02 19.26 2.13
N VAL A 263 -6.33 18.18 1.76
CA VAL A 263 -4.87 18.08 1.92
C VAL A 263 -4.13 19.13 1.08
N VAL A 264 -4.60 19.38 -0.15
CA VAL A 264 -4.02 20.42 -1.02
C VAL A 264 -4.33 21.83 -0.55
N GLU A 265 -5.54 22.10 -0.07
CA GLU A 265 -5.92 23.41 0.50
C GLU A 265 -5.01 23.81 1.68
N GLN A 266 -4.56 22.82 2.47
CA GLN A 266 -3.60 22.99 3.55
C GLN A 266 -2.14 23.12 3.05
N LYS A 267 -1.91 23.04 1.73
CA LYS A 267 -0.60 23.09 1.05
C LYS A 267 0.35 21.96 1.46
N ASP A 268 -0.22 20.83 1.89
CA ASP A 268 0.54 19.68 2.36
C ASP A 268 1.00 18.79 1.19
N ILE A 269 0.30 18.83 0.05
CA ILE A 269 0.74 18.29 -1.24
C ILE A 269 0.49 19.32 -2.36
N PRO A 270 1.30 19.33 -3.45
CA PRO A 270 1.29 20.42 -4.44
C PRO A 270 0.23 20.28 -5.54
N TYR A 271 -0.36 19.09 -5.71
CA TYR A 271 -1.27 18.80 -6.82
C TYR A 271 -2.55 18.13 -6.32
N ILE A 272 -3.69 18.43 -6.95
CA ILE A 272 -4.98 17.75 -6.71
C ILE A 272 -5.13 16.65 -7.77
N PRO A 273 -4.75 15.38 -7.50
CA PRO A 273 -5.12 14.29 -8.39
C PRO A 273 -6.63 14.05 -8.39
N ASP A 274 -7.17 13.65 -9.54
CA ASP A 274 -8.49 13.07 -9.66
C ASP A 274 -8.44 11.60 -9.19
N CYS A 275 -9.06 11.29 -8.05
CA CYS A 275 -9.05 9.93 -7.49
C CYS A 275 -9.64 8.91 -8.49
N GLY A 276 -10.72 9.34 -9.15
CA GLY A 276 -11.42 8.63 -10.22
C GLY A 276 -10.51 8.07 -11.30
N LYS A 277 -9.82 9.01 -11.95
CA LYS A 277 -8.88 8.76 -13.04
C LYS A 277 -7.63 8.02 -12.55
N SER A 278 -7.11 8.35 -11.37
CA SER A 278 -5.95 7.69 -10.79
C SER A 278 -6.20 6.19 -10.61
N TRP A 279 -7.35 5.83 -10.04
CA TRP A 279 -7.76 4.44 -9.91
C TRP A 279 -7.97 3.76 -11.25
N LYS A 280 -8.62 4.41 -12.20
CA LYS A 280 -8.82 3.85 -13.54
C LYS A 280 -7.49 3.51 -14.21
N ILE A 281 -6.50 4.42 -14.15
CA ILE A 281 -5.16 4.19 -14.69
C ILE A 281 -4.51 2.98 -14.00
N TYR A 282 -4.51 2.98 -12.67
CA TYR A 282 -3.94 1.89 -11.87
C TYR A 282 -4.61 0.54 -12.16
N LYS A 283 -5.93 0.46 -12.06
CA LYS A 283 -6.76 -0.73 -12.28
C LYS A 283 -6.50 -1.31 -13.66
N GLN A 284 -6.48 -0.49 -14.71
CA GLN A 284 -6.24 -0.95 -16.08
C GLN A 284 -4.86 -1.61 -16.23
N VAL A 285 -3.81 -0.97 -15.69
CA VAL A 285 -2.45 -1.54 -15.76
C VAL A 285 -2.35 -2.80 -14.91
N SER A 286 -2.81 -2.76 -13.66
CA SER A 286 -2.79 -3.88 -12.72
C SER A 286 -3.53 -5.08 -13.30
N LEU A 287 -4.78 -4.94 -13.73
CA LEU A 287 -5.57 -6.02 -14.32
C LEU A 287 -4.89 -6.64 -15.54
N LYS A 288 -4.27 -5.82 -16.40
CA LYS A 288 -3.53 -6.34 -17.55
C LYS A 288 -2.34 -7.19 -17.09
N VAL A 289 -1.57 -6.74 -16.10
CA VAL A 289 -0.46 -7.51 -15.53
C VAL A 289 -0.94 -8.81 -14.90
N TRP A 290 -1.99 -8.78 -14.08
CA TRP A 290 -2.58 -9.97 -13.47
C TRP A 290 -3.02 -11.01 -14.53
N LYS A 291 -3.59 -10.55 -15.65
CA LYS A 291 -3.97 -11.40 -16.80
C LYS A 291 -2.72 -11.95 -17.51
N ASP A 292 -1.75 -11.11 -17.83
CA ASP A 292 -0.52 -11.48 -18.55
C ASP A 292 0.30 -12.52 -17.77
N LEU A 293 0.33 -12.42 -16.43
CA LEU A 293 1.04 -13.36 -15.56
C LEU A 293 0.21 -14.61 -15.24
N GLY A 294 -1.03 -14.73 -15.75
CA GLY A 294 -1.83 -15.94 -15.64
C GLY A 294 -2.42 -16.20 -14.25
N TYR A 295 -2.42 -15.22 -13.34
CA TYR A 295 -2.89 -15.42 -11.97
C TYR A 295 -4.32 -15.91 -11.88
N PHE A 296 -5.20 -15.33 -12.71
CA PHE A 296 -6.63 -15.68 -12.71
C PHE A 296 -6.88 -17.10 -13.26
N GLN A 297 -5.87 -17.78 -13.79
CA GLN A 297 -5.96 -19.14 -14.30
C GLN A 297 -5.63 -20.20 -13.23
N ASP A 298 -5.03 -19.82 -12.09
CA ASP A 298 -4.72 -20.74 -10.99
C ASP A 298 -5.97 -21.06 -10.14
N LYS A 299 -6.65 -22.14 -10.51
CA LYS A 299 -7.83 -22.66 -9.79
C LYS A 299 -7.51 -23.30 -8.43
N LYS A 300 -6.23 -23.60 -8.13
CA LYS A 300 -5.83 -24.29 -6.89
C LYS A 300 -5.51 -23.32 -5.76
N SER A 301 -5.04 -22.12 -6.08
CA SER A 301 -4.82 -21.03 -5.10
C SER A 301 -6.05 -20.15 -4.88
N ARG A 302 -6.99 -20.13 -5.84
CA ARG A 302 -8.25 -19.39 -5.75
C ARG A 302 -9.25 -20.03 -4.77
N LYS A 303 -9.78 -19.20 -3.87
CA LYS A 303 -11.07 -19.47 -3.21
C LYS A 303 -12.17 -18.45 -3.55
N GLN A 304 -11.94 -17.35 -4.27
CA GLN A 304 -12.86 -16.20 -4.22
C GLN A 304 -13.09 -15.47 -5.55
N ILE A 305 -14.38 -15.16 -5.75
CA ILE A 305 -15.08 -14.02 -6.40
C ILE A 305 -14.43 -13.43 -7.66
N GLU A 306 -15.20 -13.37 -8.75
CA GLU A 306 -14.84 -12.64 -9.97
C GLU A 306 -14.66 -11.14 -9.69
N LEU A 307 -13.62 -10.54 -10.28
CA LEU A 307 -13.39 -9.11 -10.16
C LEU A 307 -14.52 -8.32 -10.81
N TYR A 308 -14.74 -7.11 -10.31
CA TYR A 308 -15.76 -6.23 -10.84
C TYR A 308 -15.27 -5.51 -12.11
N ASP A 309 -16.01 -5.66 -13.21
CA ASP A 309 -15.62 -5.08 -14.51
C ASP A 309 -16.05 -3.61 -14.69
N GLY A 310 -16.77 -3.01 -13.73
CA GLY A 310 -17.24 -1.62 -13.80
C GLY A 310 -16.23 -0.57 -13.32
N ASP A 311 -16.45 0.69 -13.68
CA ASP A 311 -15.61 1.87 -13.35
C ASP A 311 -16.29 2.82 -12.33
N ASP A 312 -17.43 2.46 -11.77
CA ASP A 312 -18.29 3.28 -10.90
C ASP A 312 -17.92 3.19 -9.41
N LEU A 313 -16.69 2.81 -9.07
CA LEU A 313 -16.16 2.78 -7.70
C LEU A 313 -16.48 4.11 -6.96
N TRP A 314 -16.42 5.21 -7.70
CA TRP A 314 -16.56 6.58 -7.23
C TRP A 314 -17.99 7.10 -7.16
N GLN A 315 -18.97 6.35 -7.69
CA GLN A 315 -20.35 6.83 -7.82
C GLN A 315 -21.25 6.45 -6.63
N ASN A 316 -20.73 5.69 -5.65
CA ASN A 316 -21.48 5.22 -4.49
C ASN A 316 -20.65 5.38 -3.19
N PRO A 317 -20.66 6.58 -2.56
CA PRO A 317 -20.12 6.78 -1.21
C PRO A 317 -20.75 5.83 -0.18
#